data_AF-A0A2G4I6T8-F1
#
_entry.id   AF-A0A2G4I6T8-F1
#
_cell.length_a   1.000
_cell.length_b   1.000
_cell.length_c   1.000
_cell.angle_alpha   90.00
_cell.angle_beta   90.00
_cell.angle_gamma   90.00
#
_symmetry.space_group_name_H-M   'P 1'
#
loop_
_entity.id
_entity.type
_entity.pdbx_description
1 polymer ?
#
loop_
_entity_poly.entity_id
_entity_poly.type
_entity_poly.pdbx_seq_one_letter_code
_entity_poly.pdbx_strand_id
1 'polypeptide(L)'
;MAATIVCALGFLGVKSFEYYAKFTHYDVWFKDEATAKKYFTAAYGEKGEEDVRKLFVERFHLHNTKATYDANQIQLTGHLEGNPLFATLKKLTSAKKDTILFEADPPFGSREHPKPIEVKLSDVQRLSAYVPAHSTYFAIYFTITALHGLHVLGGAIVLAYFLLTADHWWKKSPEQMANRVEVGGLFWHFVDLVWIFLFPIIYLL
;
A
#
# COMPACT_ATOMS: atom_id res chain seq x y z
N MET A 1 -26.69 -3.33 15.05
CA MET A 1 -26.43 -4.11 13.83
C MET A 1 -26.29 -3.22 12.59
N ALA A 2 -27.21 -2.27 12.30
CA ALA A 2 -27.04 -1.33 11.19
C ALA A 2 -25.77 -0.48 11.29
N ALA A 3 -25.46 0.08 12.47
CA ALA A 3 -24.22 0.83 12.70
C ALA A 3 -22.96 -0.02 12.42
N THR A 4 -22.97 -1.29 12.81
CA THR A 4 -21.86 -2.24 12.58
C THR A 4 -21.57 -2.44 11.10
N ILE A 5 -22.62 -2.57 10.28
CA ILE A 5 -22.48 -2.72 8.83
C ILE A 5 -21.96 -1.43 8.19
N VAL A 6 -22.43 -0.27 8.64
CA VAL A 6 -21.91 1.02 8.17
C VAL A 6 -20.43 1.16 8.51
N CYS A 7 -20.01 0.80 9.72
CA CYS A 7 -18.60 0.79 10.10
C CYS A 7 -17.78 -0.18 9.23
N ALA A 8 -18.29 -1.38 8.94
CA ALA A 8 -17.63 -2.35 8.09
C ALA A 8 -17.43 -1.83 6.65
N LEU A 9 -18.47 -1.24 6.07
CA LEU A 9 -18.39 -0.66 4.73
C LEU A 9 -17.46 0.56 4.71
N GLY A 10 -17.49 1.40 5.75
CA GLY A 10 -16.55 2.51 5.92
C GLY A 10 -15.10 2.03 5.98
N PHE A 11 -14.83 0.97 6.75
CA PHE A 11 -13.51 0.35 6.83
C PHE A 11 -13.03 -0.16 5.47
N LEU A 12 -13.87 -0.90 4.73
CA LEU A 12 -13.54 -1.37 3.38
C LEU A 12 -13.33 -0.22 2.40
N GLY A 13 -14.09 0.87 2.52
CA GLY A 13 -13.92 2.09 1.73
C GLY A 13 -12.57 2.76 1.96
N VAL A 14 -12.18 2.96 3.22
CA VAL A 14 -10.86 3.51 3.57
C VAL A 14 -9.73 2.63 3.03
N LYS A 15 -9.84 1.30 3.17
CA LYS A 15 -8.85 0.36 2.64
C LYS A 15 -8.75 0.39 1.13
N SER A 16 -9.88 0.53 0.43
CA SER A 16 -9.90 0.64 -1.03
C SER A 16 -9.12 1.87 -1.51
N PHE A 17 -9.27 3.01 -0.82
CA PHE A 17 -8.52 4.23 -1.12
C PHE A 17 -7.02 4.07 -0.80
N GLU A 18 -6.68 3.49 0.35
CA GLU A 18 -5.30 3.23 0.74
C GLU A 18 -4.58 2.30 -0.27
N TYR A 19 -5.28 1.28 -0.77
CA TYR A 19 -4.72 0.34 -1.73
C TYR A 19 -4.52 0.98 -3.10
N TYR A 20 -5.46 1.82 -3.54
CA TYR A 20 -5.30 2.58 -4.77
C TYR A 20 -4.02 3.41 -4.72
N ALA A 21 -3.79 4.16 -3.63
CA ALA A 21 -2.57 4.94 -3.46
C ALA A 21 -1.30 4.08 -3.53
N LYS A 22 -1.29 2.89 -2.91
CA LYS A 22 -0.15 1.96 -3.00
C LYS A 22 0.08 1.45 -4.42
N PHE A 23 -0.97 1.16 -5.18
CA PHE A 23 -0.84 0.64 -6.55
C PHE A 23 -0.41 1.70 -7.58
N THR A 24 -0.54 2.98 -7.25
CA THR A 24 -0.05 4.11 -8.05
C THR A 24 1.31 4.62 -7.58
N HIS A 25 1.86 4.04 -6.51
CA HIS A 25 3.13 4.41 -5.94
C HIS A 25 4.23 3.45 -6.40
N TYR A 26 5.35 3.99 -6.87
CA TYR A 26 6.38 3.28 -7.60
C TYR A 26 7.76 3.49 -6.98
N ASP A 27 8.51 2.40 -6.94
CA ASP A 27 9.96 2.43 -6.72
C ASP A 27 10.68 2.21 -8.06
N VAL A 28 11.69 3.04 -8.30
CA VAL A 28 12.57 3.02 -9.47
C VAL A 28 13.99 2.66 -9.02
N TRP A 29 14.51 1.54 -9.53
CA TRP A 29 15.91 1.12 -9.34
C TRP A 29 16.68 1.40 -10.62
N PHE A 30 17.86 1.98 -10.49
CA PHE A 30 18.74 2.34 -11.60
C PHE A 30 19.81 1.28 -11.81
N LYS A 31 20.42 1.25 -13.00
CA LYS A 31 21.44 0.24 -13.34
C LYS A 31 22.80 0.47 -12.66
N ASP A 32 23.13 1.72 -12.38
CA ASP A 32 24.43 2.11 -11.86
C ASP A 32 24.32 3.33 -10.93
N GLU A 33 25.36 3.46 -10.09
CA GLU A 33 25.48 4.47 -9.06
C GLU A 33 25.43 5.90 -9.61
N ALA A 34 26.10 6.14 -10.74
CA ALA A 34 26.22 7.46 -11.35
C ALA A 34 24.88 7.92 -11.94
N THR A 35 24.16 7.00 -12.58
CA THR A 35 22.81 7.18 -13.09
C THR A 35 21.82 7.44 -11.96
N ALA A 36 21.88 6.65 -10.87
CA ALA A 36 21.05 6.91 -9.70
C ALA A 36 21.30 8.33 -9.18
N LYS A 37 22.57 8.68 -8.91
CA LYS A 37 22.95 10.02 -8.44
C LYS A 37 22.40 11.13 -9.33
N LYS A 38 22.58 11.01 -10.65
CA LYS A 38 22.07 11.98 -11.64
C LYS A 38 20.57 12.26 -11.45
N TYR A 39 19.74 11.24 -11.31
CA TYR A 39 18.28 11.42 -11.17
C TYR A 39 17.87 11.88 -9.78
N PHE A 40 18.60 11.47 -8.73
CA PHE A 40 18.38 12.00 -7.37
C PHE A 40 18.71 13.50 -7.27
N THR A 41 19.84 13.94 -7.83
CA THR A 41 20.18 15.36 -7.88
C THR A 41 19.17 16.13 -8.75
N ALA A 42 18.67 15.53 -9.83
CA ALA A 42 17.64 16.16 -10.67
C ALA A 42 16.30 16.31 -9.93
N ALA A 43 15.93 15.33 -9.10
CA ALA A 43 14.70 15.38 -8.30
C ALA A 43 14.83 16.36 -7.13
N TYR A 44 15.90 16.26 -6.32
CA TYR A 44 15.98 16.91 -5.01
C TYR A 44 16.94 18.11 -4.95
N GLY A 45 17.75 18.34 -5.99
CA GLY A 45 18.89 19.26 -5.94
C GLY A 45 20.05 18.75 -5.10
N GLU A 46 21.21 19.40 -5.19
CA GLU A 46 22.45 18.95 -4.50
C GLU A 46 22.31 18.87 -2.97
N LYS A 47 21.59 19.82 -2.35
CA LYS A 47 21.34 19.80 -0.90
C LYS A 47 20.33 18.72 -0.50
N GLY A 48 19.26 18.55 -1.28
CA GLY A 48 18.24 17.53 -1.01
C GLY A 48 18.77 16.11 -1.19
N GLU A 49 19.73 15.90 -2.09
CA GLU A 49 20.46 14.64 -2.21
C GLU A 49 21.20 14.29 -0.92
N GLU A 50 21.94 15.23 -0.33
CA GLU A 50 22.69 14.99 0.90
C GLU A 50 21.77 14.69 2.09
N ASP A 51 20.63 15.36 2.17
CA ASP A 51 19.64 15.17 3.22
C ASP A 51 18.93 13.81 3.08
N VAL A 52 18.47 13.46 1.87
CA VAL A 52 17.90 12.13 1.58
C VAL A 52 18.94 11.03 1.86
N ARG A 53 20.21 11.26 1.53
CA ARG A 53 21.31 10.34 1.82
C ARG A 53 21.53 10.12 3.31
N LYS A 54 21.56 11.19 4.12
CA LYS A 54 21.68 11.09 5.59
C LYS A 54 20.53 10.28 6.18
N LEU A 55 19.31 10.55 5.71
CA LEU A 55 18.12 9.85 6.14
C LEU A 55 18.13 8.36 5.79
N PHE A 56 18.60 7.97 4.60
CA PHE A 56 18.74 6.55 4.25
C PHE A 56 19.76 5.83 5.14
N VAL A 57 20.93 6.44 5.37
CA VAL A 57 21.98 5.86 6.24
C VAL A 57 21.47 5.69 7.67
N GLU A 58 20.79 6.70 8.21
CA GLU A 58 20.23 6.69 9.56
C GLU A 58 19.07 5.70 9.68
N ARG A 59 18.11 5.72 8.75
CA ARG A 59 16.91 4.88 8.80
C ARG A 59 17.18 3.40 8.59
N PHE A 60 18.14 3.04 7.74
CA PHE A 60 18.51 1.65 7.49
C PHE A 60 19.68 1.16 8.35
N HIS A 61 20.15 1.98 9.31
CA HIS A 61 21.24 1.66 10.22
C HIS A 61 22.47 1.11 9.46
N LEU A 62 22.76 1.70 8.31
CA LEU A 62 23.83 1.24 7.43
C LEU A 62 25.17 1.58 8.10
N HIS A 63 25.79 0.58 8.75
CA HIS A 63 27.11 0.71 9.38
C HIS A 63 28.23 1.04 8.38
N ASN A 64 27.96 0.93 7.08
CA ASN A 64 28.87 1.33 6.02
C ASN A 64 28.44 2.67 5.41
N THR A 65 29.05 3.76 5.88
CA THR A 65 28.86 5.12 5.35
C THR A 65 29.32 5.29 3.90
N LYS A 66 29.97 4.27 3.31
CA LYS A 66 30.38 4.21 1.90
C LYS A 66 29.46 3.32 1.03
N ALA A 67 28.45 2.66 1.58
CA ALA A 67 27.40 1.96 0.80
C ALA A 67 26.39 2.95 0.19
N THR A 68 26.83 4.19 -0.03
CA THR A 68 26.16 5.15 -0.88
C THR A 68 26.21 4.59 -2.29
N TYR A 69 25.04 4.42 -2.90
CA TYR A 69 24.83 4.03 -4.28
C TYR A 69 24.84 2.54 -4.64
N ASP A 70 24.67 1.59 -3.71
CA ASP A 70 24.28 0.25 -4.19
C ASP A 70 22.95 0.38 -4.94
N ALA A 71 23.00 0.18 -6.26
CA ALA A 71 21.87 0.24 -7.18
C ALA A 71 20.71 -0.68 -6.75
N ASN A 72 21.01 -1.70 -5.95
CA ASN A 72 20.01 -2.61 -5.39
C ASN A 72 19.40 -2.10 -4.07
N GLN A 73 19.97 -1.09 -3.42
CA GLN A 73 19.50 -0.56 -2.12
C GLN A 73 18.92 0.86 -2.19
N ILE A 74 19.31 1.66 -3.18
CA ILE A 74 18.80 3.02 -3.33
C ILE A 74 17.79 3.07 -4.49
N GLN A 75 16.51 3.20 -4.14
CA GLN A 75 15.42 3.42 -5.08
C GLN A 75 14.89 4.85 -5.00
N LEU A 76 14.52 5.41 -6.16
CA LEU A 76 13.74 6.65 -6.21
C LEU A 76 12.25 6.30 -6.10
N THR A 77 11.60 6.86 -5.10
CA THR A 77 10.21 6.54 -4.73
C THR A 77 9.30 7.72 -5.07
N GLY A 78 8.09 7.43 -5.56
CA GLY A 78 7.13 8.45 -5.97
C GLY A 78 6.08 7.95 -6.94
N HIS A 79 5.62 8.82 -7.83
CA HIS A 79 4.49 8.57 -8.73
C HIS A 79 4.89 8.73 -10.20
N LEU A 80 4.26 7.92 -11.05
CA LEU A 80 4.35 8.09 -12.50
C LEU A 80 3.25 9.04 -12.97
N GLU A 81 3.56 9.86 -13.97
CA GLU A 81 2.56 10.72 -14.61
C GLU A 81 1.35 9.89 -15.09
N GLY A 82 0.16 10.39 -14.77
CA GLY A 82 -1.12 9.74 -15.09
C GLY A 82 -1.49 8.58 -14.17
N ASN A 83 -0.72 8.31 -13.11
CA ASN A 83 -0.98 7.28 -12.10
C ASN A 83 -1.44 5.94 -12.70
N PRO A 84 -0.68 5.36 -13.64
CA PRO A 84 -1.06 4.10 -14.23
C PRO A 84 -1.15 3.04 -13.13
N LEU A 85 -2.14 2.15 -13.21
CA LEU A 85 -2.23 1.01 -12.29
C LEU A 85 -1.36 -0.14 -12.81
N PHE A 86 -0.53 -0.72 -11.93
CA PHE A 86 0.27 -1.91 -12.23
C PHE A 86 1.19 -1.74 -13.45
N ALA A 87 1.76 -0.54 -13.63
CA ALA A 87 2.79 -0.32 -14.63
C ALA A 87 4.05 -1.12 -14.26
N THR A 88 4.79 -1.55 -15.27
CA THR A 88 6.02 -2.32 -15.08
C THR A 88 6.97 -1.91 -16.20
N LEU A 89 8.27 -1.98 -15.94
CA LEU A 89 9.30 -1.65 -16.92
C LEU A 89 9.03 -2.35 -18.27
N LYS A 90 8.75 -3.66 -18.25
CA LYS A 90 8.42 -4.45 -19.44
C LYS A 90 7.23 -3.90 -20.22
N LYS A 91 6.15 -3.45 -19.55
CA LYS A 91 4.97 -2.89 -20.21
C LYS A 91 5.29 -1.56 -20.88
N LEU A 92 6.07 -0.71 -20.21
CA LEU A 92 6.45 0.60 -20.73
C LEU A 92 7.42 0.50 -21.91
N THR A 93 8.42 -0.37 -21.82
CA THR A 93 9.35 -0.65 -22.94
C THR A 93 8.61 -1.29 -24.12
N SER A 94 7.65 -2.19 -23.87
CA SER A 94 6.83 -2.79 -24.95
C SER A 94 5.93 -1.76 -25.63
N ALA A 95 5.51 -0.73 -24.90
CA ALA A 95 4.76 0.41 -25.43
C ALA A 95 5.63 1.42 -26.20
N LYS A 96 6.91 1.10 -26.45
CA LYS A 96 7.90 1.99 -27.11
C LYS A 96 8.03 3.37 -26.46
N LYS A 97 7.86 3.45 -25.13
CA LYS A 97 8.21 4.66 -24.39
C LYS A 97 9.72 4.68 -24.18
N ASP A 98 10.34 5.83 -24.47
CA ASP A 98 11.78 6.03 -24.23
C ASP A 98 12.03 6.63 -22.84
N THR A 99 11.11 7.48 -22.38
CA THR A 99 11.16 8.17 -21.09
C THR A 99 9.85 7.99 -20.31
N ILE A 100 9.96 8.18 -19.00
CA ILE A 100 8.82 8.32 -18.09
C ILE A 100 8.96 9.66 -17.36
N LEU A 101 7.84 10.34 -17.16
CA LEU A 101 7.78 11.47 -16.26
C LEU A 101 7.50 10.94 -14.85
N PHE A 102 8.42 11.21 -13.93
CA PHE A 102 8.41 10.68 -12.57
C PHE A 102 8.38 11.84 -11.57
N GLU A 103 7.38 11.85 -10.71
CA GLU A 103 7.24 12.80 -9.62
C GLU A 103 7.72 12.13 -8.34
N ALA A 104 8.92 12.52 -7.90
CA ALA A 104 9.51 11.96 -6.69
C ALA A 104 8.75 12.41 -5.44
N ASP A 105 8.76 11.58 -4.40
CA ASP A 105 8.22 11.97 -3.11
C ASP A 105 9.04 13.08 -2.47
N PRO A 106 8.43 13.99 -1.70
CA PRO A 106 9.16 15.04 -1.03
C PRO A 106 10.22 14.48 -0.08
N PRO A 107 11.37 15.15 0.07
CA PRO A 107 12.35 14.79 1.09
C PRO A 107 11.70 14.88 2.47
N PHE A 108 12.11 13.99 3.38
CA PHE A 108 11.47 13.86 4.69
C PHE A 108 11.42 15.21 5.44
N GLY A 109 10.21 15.63 5.83
CA GLY A 109 9.98 16.93 6.48
C GLY A 109 9.53 18.04 5.54
N SER A 110 9.62 17.87 4.21
CA SER A 110 9.00 18.76 3.22
C SER A 110 7.60 18.28 2.86
N ARG A 111 6.69 19.22 2.60
CA ARG A 111 5.37 18.95 1.99
C ARG A 111 5.33 19.28 0.49
N GLU A 112 6.39 19.88 -0.03
CA GLU A 112 6.45 20.28 -1.43
C GLU A 112 7.06 19.16 -2.26
N HIS A 113 6.27 18.64 -3.21
CA HIS A 113 6.75 17.69 -4.20
C HIS A 113 7.78 18.39 -5.10
N PRO A 114 8.93 17.76 -5.35
CA PRO A 114 9.84 18.24 -6.36
C PRO A 114 9.19 18.20 -7.74
N LYS A 115 9.69 19.02 -8.66
CA LYS A 115 9.17 19.03 -10.03
C LYS A 115 9.35 17.65 -10.67
N PRO A 116 8.37 17.19 -11.47
CA PRO A 116 8.50 15.93 -12.19
C PRO A 116 9.76 15.92 -13.06
N ILE A 117 10.49 14.80 -13.03
CA ILE A 117 11.71 14.60 -13.80
C ILE A 117 11.49 13.58 -14.91
N GLU A 118 12.13 13.79 -16.06
CA GLU A 118 12.15 12.81 -17.13
C GLU A 118 13.23 11.76 -16.88
N VAL A 119 12.82 10.51 -16.69
CA VAL A 119 13.71 9.37 -16.48
C VAL A 119 13.73 8.50 -17.74
N LYS A 120 14.93 8.23 -18.27
CA LYS A 120 15.08 7.32 -19.41
C LYS A 120 14.86 5.87 -18.98
N LEU A 121 14.03 5.12 -19.70
CA LEU A 121 13.80 3.70 -19.38
C LEU A 121 15.06 2.84 -19.60
N SER A 122 16.00 3.28 -20.45
CA SER A 122 17.31 2.62 -20.63
C SER A 122 18.14 2.58 -19.36
N ASP A 123 17.92 3.53 -18.47
CA ASP A 123 18.72 3.78 -17.27
C ASP A 123 18.11 3.06 -16.04
N VAL A 124 16.87 2.59 -16.18
CA VAL A 124 16.11 1.87 -15.16
C VAL A 124 16.41 0.38 -15.24
N GLN A 125 16.78 -0.21 -14.11
CA GLN A 125 16.97 -1.64 -13.92
C GLN A 125 15.64 -2.33 -13.58
N ARG A 126 14.88 -1.75 -12.65
CA ARG A 126 13.59 -2.26 -12.19
C ARG A 126 12.64 -1.10 -11.94
N LEU A 127 11.36 -1.32 -12.23
CA LEU A 127 10.26 -0.42 -11.89
C LEU A 127 9.14 -1.29 -11.33
N SER A 128 8.70 -1.02 -10.10
CA SER A 128 7.65 -1.80 -9.45
C SER A 128 6.74 -0.90 -8.64
N ALA A 129 5.43 -1.09 -8.79
CA ALA A 129 4.44 -0.53 -7.87
C ALA A 129 4.46 -1.29 -6.53
N TYR A 130 3.85 -0.74 -5.47
CA TYR A 130 3.64 -1.42 -4.18
C TYR A 130 2.54 -2.48 -4.26
N VAL A 131 2.84 -3.52 -5.01
CA VAL A 131 2.01 -4.70 -5.24
C VAL A 131 2.55 -5.89 -4.45
N PRO A 132 1.80 -7.01 -4.33
CA PRO A 132 2.29 -8.19 -3.64
C PRO A 132 3.64 -8.73 -4.17
N ALA A 133 3.91 -8.55 -5.47
CA ALA A 133 5.17 -8.96 -6.10
C ALA A 133 6.36 -8.00 -5.83
N HIS A 134 6.15 -6.89 -5.12
CA HIS A 134 7.20 -5.90 -4.84
C HIS A 134 8.27 -6.47 -3.90
N SER A 135 7.83 -6.97 -2.75
CA SER A 135 8.68 -7.58 -1.71
C SER A 135 7.88 -8.56 -0.86
N THR A 136 8.58 -9.41 -0.10
CA THR A 136 7.98 -10.35 0.84
C THR A 136 7.09 -9.65 1.88
N TYR A 137 7.49 -8.45 2.32
CA TYR A 137 6.68 -7.63 3.22
C TYR A 137 5.32 -7.29 2.60
N PHE A 138 5.30 -6.76 1.37
CA PHE A 138 4.04 -6.45 0.68
C PHE A 138 3.22 -7.72 0.38
N ALA A 139 3.86 -8.83 0.02
CA ALA A 139 3.17 -10.10 -0.18
C ALA A 139 2.40 -10.54 1.08
N ILE A 140 3.06 -10.53 2.24
CA ILE A 140 2.45 -10.88 3.54
C ILE A 140 1.38 -9.85 3.92
N TYR A 141 1.69 -8.56 3.81
CA TYR A 141 0.76 -7.45 4.06
C TYR A 141 -0.55 -7.67 3.30
N PHE A 142 -0.50 -7.81 1.97
CA PHE A 142 -1.70 -7.95 1.15
C PHE A 142 -2.42 -9.26 1.39
N THR A 143 -1.71 -10.37 1.61
CA THR A 143 -2.35 -11.68 1.86
C THR A 143 -3.15 -11.66 3.15
N ILE A 144 -2.55 -11.21 4.25
CA ILE A 144 -3.20 -11.19 5.57
C ILE A 144 -4.35 -10.18 5.59
N THR A 145 -4.12 -8.98 5.06
CA THR A 145 -5.14 -7.93 5.07
C THR A 145 -6.31 -8.24 4.12
N ALA A 146 -6.06 -8.85 2.96
CA ALA A 146 -7.12 -9.30 2.06
C ALA A 146 -7.94 -10.44 2.66
N LEU A 147 -7.28 -11.43 3.30
CA LEU A 147 -7.99 -12.50 4.00
C LEU A 147 -8.90 -11.93 5.09
N HIS A 148 -8.40 -10.99 5.89
CA HIS A 148 -9.21 -10.32 6.90
C HIS A 148 -10.37 -9.52 6.28
N GLY A 149 -10.12 -8.75 5.23
CA GLY A 149 -11.16 -7.99 4.51
C GLY A 149 -12.27 -8.90 3.96
N LEU A 150 -11.93 -10.10 3.48
CA LEU A 150 -12.90 -11.11 3.06
C LEU A 150 -13.78 -11.58 4.24
N HIS A 151 -13.22 -11.76 5.43
CA HIS A 151 -14.00 -12.11 6.62
C HIS A 151 -14.93 -10.97 7.06
N VAL A 152 -14.46 -9.72 7.00
CA VAL A 152 -15.30 -8.52 7.27
C VAL A 152 -16.47 -8.46 6.29
N LEU A 153 -16.20 -8.64 4.99
CA LEU A 153 -17.25 -8.66 3.97
C LEU A 153 -18.25 -9.79 4.18
N GLY A 154 -17.76 -11.02 4.43
CA GLY A 154 -18.61 -12.18 4.71
C GLY A 154 -19.48 -11.98 5.95
N GLY A 155 -18.91 -11.46 7.03
CA GLY A 155 -19.66 -11.11 8.24
C GLY A 155 -20.70 -10.02 7.97
N ALA A 156 -20.36 -9.01 7.17
CA ALA A 156 -21.26 -7.89 6.89
C ALA A 156 -22.48 -8.37 6.08
N ILE A 157 -22.27 -9.28 5.14
CA ILE A 157 -23.34 -9.94 4.38
C ILE A 157 -24.25 -10.75 5.31
N VAL A 158 -23.69 -11.53 6.24
CA VAL A 158 -24.47 -12.32 7.21
C VAL A 158 -25.28 -11.42 8.14
N LEU A 159 -24.68 -10.35 8.67
CA LEU A 159 -25.37 -9.37 9.51
C LEU A 159 -26.47 -8.62 8.73
N ALA A 160 -26.21 -8.26 7.47
CA ALA A 160 -27.21 -7.65 6.60
C ALA A 160 -28.39 -8.61 6.36
N TYR A 161 -28.11 -9.89 6.12
CA TYR A 161 -29.14 -10.91 5.98
C TYR A 161 -30.01 -11.04 7.25
N PHE A 162 -29.40 -11.02 8.43
CA PHE A 162 -30.15 -11.02 9.69
C PHE A 162 -31.02 -9.77 9.85
N LEU A 163 -30.50 -8.58 9.52
CA LEU A 163 -31.29 -7.34 9.55
C LEU A 163 -32.52 -7.40 8.65
N LEU A 164 -32.37 -7.87 7.41
CA LEU A 164 -33.46 -7.88 6.42
C LEU A 164 -34.52 -8.94 6.72
N THR A 165 -34.15 -10.02 7.40
CA THR A 165 -35.05 -11.16 7.64
C THR A 165 -35.54 -11.24 9.09
N ALA A 166 -35.05 -10.38 9.99
CA ALA A 166 -35.35 -10.39 11.42
C ALA A 166 -36.85 -10.40 11.73
N ASP A 167 -37.62 -9.49 11.14
CA ASP A 167 -39.06 -9.36 11.43
C ASP A 167 -39.87 -10.61 11.04
N HIS A 168 -39.46 -11.31 9.99
CA HIS A 168 -40.13 -12.51 9.52
C HIS A 168 -39.81 -13.72 10.40
N TRP A 169 -38.53 -13.90 10.75
CA TRP A 169 -38.08 -15.06 11.55
C TRP A 169 -38.39 -14.91 13.04
N TRP A 170 -38.36 -13.68 13.57
CA TRP A 170 -38.71 -13.41 14.97
C TRP A 170 -40.15 -13.82 15.28
N LYS A 171 -41.08 -13.60 14.34
CA LYS A 171 -42.49 -13.99 14.48
C LYS A 171 -42.72 -15.50 14.40
N LYS A 172 -41.82 -16.25 13.73
CA LYS A 172 -41.95 -17.71 13.56
C LYS A 172 -41.23 -18.51 14.63
N SER A 173 -40.02 -18.10 15.02
CA SER A 173 -39.17 -18.85 15.95
C SER A 173 -38.15 -17.90 16.62
N PRO A 174 -38.55 -17.19 17.69
CA PRO A 174 -37.70 -16.17 18.32
C PRO A 174 -36.42 -16.75 18.94
N GLU A 175 -36.47 -17.95 19.53
CA GLU A 175 -35.31 -18.61 20.13
C GLU A 175 -34.23 -18.97 19.10
N GLN A 176 -34.63 -19.50 17.95
CA GLN A 176 -33.69 -19.82 16.87
C GLN A 176 -33.05 -18.57 16.28
N MET A 177 -33.81 -17.46 16.17
CA MET A 177 -33.27 -16.19 15.69
C MET A 177 -32.26 -15.60 16.70
N ALA A 178 -32.56 -15.67 17.99
CA ALA A 178 -31.64 -15.23 19.04
C ALA A 178 -30.30 -15.99 18.98
N ASN A 179 -30.33 -17.32 18.87
CA ASN A 179 -29.12 -18.14 18.73
C ASN A 179 -28.32 -17.78 17.47
N ARG A 180 -28.97 -17.60 16.32
CA ARG A 180 -28.30 -17.19 15.06
C ARG A 180 -27.58 -15.84 15.20
N VAL A 181 -28.22 -14.87 15.85
CA VAL A 181 -27.65 -13.55 16.09
C VAL A 181 -26.49 -13.61 17.08
N GLU A 182 -26.58 -14.43 18.12
CA GLU A 182 -25.50 -14.64 19.09
C GLU A 182 -24.24 -15.23 18.41
N VAL A 183 -24.41 -16.29 17.62
CA VAL A 183 -23.31 -16.90 16.85
C VAL A 183 -22.73 -15.90 15.83
N GLY A 184 -23.59 -15.15 15.14
CA GLY A 184 -23.15 -14.09 14.22
C GLY A 184 -22.39 -12.96 14.92
N GLY A 185 -22.82 -12.57 16.12
CA GLY A 185 -22.15 -11.59 16.95
C GLY A 185 -20.78 -12.08 17.43
N LEU A 186 -20.67 -13.34 17.85
CA LEU A 186 -19.40 -13.97 18.22
C LEU A 186 -18.41 -13.99 17.05
N PHE A 187 -18.88 -14.34 15.84
CA PHE A 187 -18.06 -14.26 14.64
C PHE A 187 -17.57 -12.83 14.38
N TRP A 188 -18.44 -11.83 14.52
CA TRP A 188 -18.06 -10.43 14.33
C TRP A 188 -17.00 -9.97 15.33
N HIS A 189 -17.17 -10.31 16.61
CA HIS A 189 -16.17 -10.02 17.64
C HIS A 189 -14.83 -10.70 17.39
N PHE A 190 -14.83 -11.93 16.86
CA PHE A 190 -13.60 -12.59 16.45
C PHE A 190 -12.88 -11.82 15.34
N VAL A 191 -13.60 -11.37 14.32
CA VAL A 191 -13.04 -10.57 13.23
C VAL A 191 -12.45 -9.26 13.76
N ASP A 192 -13.16 -8.55 14.62
CA ASP A 192 -12.68 -7.32 15.26
C ASP A 192 -11.41 -7.57 16.09
N LEU A 193 -11.37 -8.66 16.87
CA LEU A 193 -10.21 -9.04 17.68
C LEU A 193 -8.99 -9.30 16.80
N VAL A 194 -9.13 -10.03 15.69
CA VAL A 194 -8.03 -10.25 14.74
C VAL A 194 -7.49 -8.91 14.23
N TRP A 195 -8.36 -7.95 13.92
CA TRP A 195 -7.93 -6.64 13.44
C TRP A 195 -7.14 -5.84 14.49
N ILE A 196 -7.57 -5.88 15.75
CA ILE A 196 -6.89 -5.22 16.87
C ILE A 196 -5.44 -5.69 17.00
N PHE A 197 -5.13 -6.95 16.68
CA PHE A 197 -3.75 -7.46 16.65
C PHE A 197 -3.02 -7.20 15.34
N LEU A 198 -3.70 -7.29 14.19
CA LEU A 198 -3.09 -7.04 12.89
C LEU A 198 -2.65 -5.59 12.71
N PHE A 199 -3.43 -4.63 13.20
CA PHE A 199 -3.13 -3.21 13.09
C PHE A 199 -1.74 -2.84 13.67
N PRO A 200 -1.41 -3.12 14.94
CA PRO A 200 -0.10 -2.79 15.49
C PRO A 200 1.04 -3.57 14.82
N ILE A 201 0.84 -4.84 14.48
CA ILE A 201 1.89 -5.66 13.87
C ILE A 201 2.28 -5.13 12.49
N ILE A 202 1.31 -4.64 11.71
CA ILE A 202 1.55 -4.22 10.33
C ILE A 202 1.90 -2.74 10.22
N TYR A 203 1.32 -1.88 11.06
CA TYR A 203 1.43 -0.41 10.94
C TYR A 203 2.32 0.25 11.99
N LEU A 204 2.56 -0.38 13.15
CA LEU A 204 3.37 0.22 14.23
C LEU A 204 4.76 -0.41 14.39
N LEU A 205 4.99 -1.60 13.84
CA LEU A 205 6.27 -2.31 13.87
C LEU A 205 7.00 -2.19 12.53
#